data_AF-A0A1H8ZWJ5-F1
#
_entry.id   AF-A0A1H8ZWJ5-F1
#
_cell.length_a   1.000
_cell.length_b   1.000
_cell.length_c   1.000
_cell.angle_alpha   90.00
_cell.angle_beta   90.00
_cell.angle_gamma   90.00
#
_symmetry.space_group_name_H-M   'P 1'
#
loop_
_entity.id
_entity.type
_entity.pdbx_description
1 polymer ?
#
loop_
_entity_poly.entity_id
_entity_poly.type
_entity_poly.pdbx_seq_one_letter_code
_entity_poly.pdbx_strand_id
1 'polypeptide(L)'
;MLGVVMTSSTAPAAPYDPWFLGTPLPLPGTPDGVETATLPFTHFTVVLAPERRLAIVTAANLDGASLVEIDRGDDWHLDPRVPVEAQTGPEVYARNDLDRGHLTRRRDPVWGERAVAEQANVDTFSYVNAAPQAALFNQGELLWSGLEDYVLEHARTYAQRLTVLTAPVFGDDDPPYRGTRIPRRFWKIAAWNDGDPTDPVLAATGYVLDQSAQLDAIDLSDPPGATTAAPTLGAYLTYQVPVVDIATLTGLDLAPLVAADRLPVPTTATPADLRRGAPGLETRWTRLTRASDVRL
;
A
#
# COMPACT_ATOMS: atom_id res chain seq x y z
N MET A 1 -5.80 45.77 10.25
CA MET A 1 -5.99 44.58 11.10
C MET A 1 -5.98 43.38 10.16
N LEU A 2 -4.82 42.75 9.99
CA LEU A 2 -4.67 41.57 9.12
C LEU A 2 -5.23 40.37 9.88
N GLY A 3 -6.33 39.81 9.39
CA GLY A 3 -6.92 38.60 9.95
C GLY A 3 -6.03 37.41 9.64
N VAL A 4 -5.47 36.80 10.68
CA VAL A 4 -4.87 35.47 10.62
C VAL A 4 -5.99 34.49 10.33
N VAL A 5 -5.99 33.88 9.15
CA VAL A 5 -6.82 32.72 8.86
C VAL A 5 -6.22 31.56 9.65
N MET A 6 -6.84 31.24 10.78
CA MET A 6 -6.61 30.00 11.50
C MET A 6 -7.10 28.86 10.60
N THR A 7 -6.20 28.11 9.98
CA THR A 7 -6.56 26.85 9.33
C THR A 7 -6.96 25.86 10.42
N SER A 8 -8.26 25.61 10.54
CA SER A 8 -8.78 24.57 11.43
C SER A 8 -8.32 23.21 10.91
N SER A 9 -7.36 22.59 11.59
CA SER A 9 -7.07 21.16 11.45
C SER A 9 -8.25 20.39 12.03
N THR A 10 -9.25 20.06 11.20
CA THR A 10 -10.25 19.07 11.57
C THR A 10 -9.56 17.71 11.61
N ALA A 11 -9.46 17.14 12.82
CA ALA A 11 -9.05 15.75 12.97
C ALA A 11 -9.98 14.85 12.11
N PRO A 12 -9.46 13.75 11.53
CA PRO A 12 -10.27 12.85 10.72
C PRO A 12 -11.46 12.31 11.53
N ALA A 13 -12.60 12.10 10.86
CA ALA A 13 -13.85 11.67 11.51
C ALA A 13 -13.68 10.35 12.30
N ALA A 14 -12.86 9.42 11.77
CA ALA A 14 -12.25 8.31 12.49
C ALA A 14 -11.11 7.74 11.60
N PRO A 15 -9.92 7.42 12.15
CA PRO A 15 -8.86 6.76 11.39
C PRO A 15 -9.05 5.25 11.31
N TYR A 16 -8.01 4.52 10.92
CA TYR A 16 -8.00 3.07 10.98
C TYR A 16 -8.50 2.55 12.33
N ASP A 17 -9.57 1.76 12.29
CA ASP A 17 -10.17 1.04 13.41
C ASP A 17 -9.63 -0.39 13.46
N PRO A 18 -8.87 -0.76 14.52
CA PRO A 18 -8.36 -2.12 14.67
C PRO A 18 -9.44 -3.15 14.96
N TRP A 19 -10.68 -2.75 15.29
CA TRP A 19 -11.81 -3.65 15.54
C TRP A 19 -12.80 -3.72 14.37
N PHE A 20 -12.47 -3.12 13.24
CA PHE A 20 -13.37 -2.97 12.09
C PHE A 20 -13.95 -4.30 11.58
N LEU A 21 -13.17 -5.38 11.68
CA LEU A 21 -13.53 -6.74 11.26
C LEU A 21 -14.26 -7.55 12.34
N GLY A 22 -14.58 -6.96 13.49
CA GLY A 22 -15.15 -7.66 14.66
C GLY A 22 -14.13 -8.47 15.47
N THR A 23 -12.91 -8.61 14.96
CA THR A 23 -11.75 -9.25 15.59
C THR A 23 -10.58 -8.27 15.59
N PRO A 24 -9.72 -8.23 16.62
CA PRO A 24 -8.68 -7.22 16.71
C PRO A 24 -7.58 -7.46 15.67
N LEU A 25 -7.36 -6.45 14.85
CA LEU A 25 -6.25 -6.35 13.90
C LEU A 25 -5.55 -5.00 14.12
N PRO A 26 -4.60 -4.90 15.07
CA PRO A 26 -3.85 -3.66 15.27
C PRO A 26 -2.98 -3.33 14.05
N LEU A 27 -2.49 -2.08 13.98
CA LEU A 27 -1.42 -1.74 13.04
C LEU A 27 -0.20 -2.65 13.30
N PRO A 28 0.50 -3.13 12.26
CA PRO A 28 1.69 -3.95 12.42
C PRO A 28 2.76 -3.26 13.27
N GLY A 29 3.46 -4.03 14.10
CA GLY A 29 4.68 -3.56 14.74
C GLY A 29 5.77 -3.32 13.70
N THR A 30 6.62 -2.32 13.92
CA THR A 30 7.73 -1.98 13.02
C THR A 30 9.05 -2.54 13.52
N PRO A 31 10.06 -2.73 12.65
CA PRO A 31 11.36 -3.24 13.08
C PRO A 31 12.01 -2.35 14.15
N ASP A 32 12.75 -2.96 15.08
CA ASP A 32 13.47 -2.25 16.12
C ASP A 32 14.43 -1.19 15.54
N GLY A 33 14.45 -0.01 16.14
CA GLY A 33 15.33 1.09 15.74
C GLY A 33 14.87 1.87 14.51
N VAL A 34 13.77 1.47 13.85
CA VAL A 34 13.15 2.26 12.78
C VAL A 34 12.27 3.35 13.40
N GLU A 35 12.67 4.61 13.21
CA GLU A 35 11.85 5.76 13.59
C GLU A 35 10.61 5.85 12.69
N THR A 36 9.45 6.06 13.29
CA THR A 36 8.19 6.20 12.55
C THR A 36 7.32 7.32 13.08
N ALA A 37 6.45 7.85 12.21
CA ALA A 37 5.40 8.79 12.55
C ALA A 37 4.04 8.21 12.13
N THR A 38 3.12 8.07 13.08
CA THR A 38 1.76 7.59 12.82
C THR A 38 0.84 8.76 12.48
N LEU A 39 0.29 8.75 11.27
CA LEU A 39 -0.51 9.81 10.69
C LEU A 39 -1.94 9.28 10.45
N PRO A 40 -2.87 9.55 11.38
CA PRO A 40 -4.28 9.19 11.18
C PRO A 40 -4.89 10.07 10.08
N PHE A 41 -5.66 9.45 9.19
CA PHE A 41 -6.50 10.07 8.16
C PHE A 41 -7.92 9.52 8.27
N THR A 42 -8.85 9.90 7.40
CA THR A 42 -10.23 9.38 7.47
C THR A 42 -10.30 7.94 6.93
N HIS A 43 -10.65 6.99 7.80
CA HIS A 43 -10.75 5.53 7.57
C HIS A 43 -9.44 4.79 7.27
N PHE A 44 -8.30 5.47 7.31
CA PHE A 44 -7.00 4.84 7.16
C PHE A 44 -5.95 5.53 8.02
N THR A 45 -4.82 4.85 8.21
CA THR A 45 -3.65 5.38 8.90
C THR A 45 -2.41 5.11 8.07
N VAL A 46 -1.55 6.12 7.97
CA VAL A 46 -0.20 5.98 7.40
C VAL A 46 0.80 5.90 8.55
N VAL A 47 1.63 4.87 8.55
CA VAL A 47 2.84 4.81 9.38
C VAL A 47 4.00 5.20 8.47
N LEU A 48 4.47 6.44 8.63
CA LEU A 48 5.58 7.00 7.85
C LEU A 48 6.92 6.58 8.45
N ALA A 49 7.89 6.23 7.60
CA ALA A 49 9.30 6.15 7.98
C ALA A 49 10.03 7.41 7.46
N PRO A 50 10.28 8.43 8.30
CA PRO A 50 10.86 9.71 7.88
C PRO A 50 12.20 9.59 7.14
N GLU A 51 13.05 8.65 7.55
CA GLU A 51 14.34 8.38 6.89
C GLU A 51 14.16 7.96 5.42
N ARG A 52 13.13 7.17 5.14
CA ARG A 52 12.78 6.72 3.79
C ARG A 52 11.90 7.72 3.05
N ARG A 53 11.32 8.70 3.75
CA ARG A 53 10.33 9.65 3.25
C ARG A 53 9.05 9.01 2.71
N LEU A 54 8.82 7.74 3.04
CA LEU A 54 7.77 6.89 2.50
C LEU A 54 7.09 6.13 3.63
N ALA A 55 5.83 5.74 3.44
CA ALA A 55 5.13 4.89 4.40
C ALA A 55 5.81 3.53 4.52
N ILE A 56 6.03 3.06 5.76
CA ILE A 56 6.40 1.67 6.04
C ILE A 56 5.17 0.77 6.08
N VAL A 57 4.01 1.33 6.44
CA VAL A 57 2.69 0.68 6.37
C VAL A 57 1.64 1.75 6.07
N THR A 58 0.68 1.44 5.20
CA THR A 58 -0.65 2.07 5.24
C THR A 58 -1.68 1.00 5.56
N ALA A 59 -2.71 1.35 6.34
CA ALA A 59 -3.79 0.43 6.70
C ALA A 59 -5.12 1.16 6.56
N ALA A 60 -6.00 0.64 5.70
CA ALA A 60 -7.31 1.21 5.39
C ALA A 60 -8.42 0.24 5.74
N ASN A 61 -9.49 0.77 6.34
CA ASN A 61 -10.75 0.06 6.47
C ASN A 61 -11.63 0.39 5.27
N LEU A 62 -12.22 -0.63 4.68
CA LEU A 62 -13.10 -0.54 3.53
C LEU A 62 -14.45 -1.16 3.90
N ASP A 63 -15.49 -0.33 3.97
CA ASP A 63 -16.86 -0.79 4.17
C ASP A 63 -17.58 -0.95 2.83
N GLY A 64 -17.61 -2.19 2.31
CA GLY A 64 -18.25 -2.49 1.02
C GLY A 64 -19.74 -2.14 0.98
N ALA A 65 -20.42 -2.10 2.13
CA ALA A 65 -21.85 -1.79 2.23
C ALA A 65 -22.17 -0.30 2.05
N SER A 66 -21.19 0.58 2.30
CA SER A 66 -21.41 2.02 2.38
C SER A 66 -20.49 2.84 1.47
N LEU A 67 -19.86 2.21 0.47
CA LEU A 67 -19.04 2.87 -0.55
C LEU A 67 -19.78 4.03 -1.24
N VAL A 68 -19.10 5.16 -1.39
CA VAL A 68 -19.62 6.36 -2.06
C VAL A 68 -18.81 6.62 -3.32
N GLU A 69 -19.50 6.86 -4.44
CA GLU A 69 -18.81 7.32 -5.65
C GLU A 69 -18.55 8.83 -5.56
N ILE A 70 -17.27 9.17 -5.69
CA ILE A 70 -16.76 10.55 -5.71
C ILE A 70 -15.82 10.67 -6.90
N ASP A 71 -16.00 11.75 -7.67
CA ASP A 71 -15.16 12.05 -8.82
C ASP A 71 -13.69 12.16 -8.39
N ARG A 72 -12.81 11.70 -9.28
CA ARG A 72 -11.37 11.75 -9.03
C ARG A 72 -10.88 13.20 -9.14
N GLY A 73 -10.25 13.69 -8.06
CA GLY A 73 -9.41 14.89 -8.10
C GLY A 73 -7.95 14.59 -8.49
N ASP A 74 -7.09 15.60 -8.42
CA ASP A 74 -5.62 15.45 -8.48
C ASP A 74 -4.93 16.39 -7.48
N ASP A 75 -5.58 16.65 -6.34
CA ASP A 75 -5.20 17.64 -5.33
C ASP A 75 -4.10 17.13 -4.39
N TRP A 76 -2.97 16.74 -5.00
CA TRP A 76 -1.80 16.28 -4.25
C TRP A 76 -1.22 17.37 -3.38
N HIS A 77 -0.95 17.02 -2.11
CA HIS A 77 -0.46 17.96 -1.12
C HIS A 77 0.51 17.30 -0.14
N LEU A 78 1.44 18.09 0.38
CA LEU A 78 2.31 17.66 1.48
C LEU A 78 1.50 17.58 2.77
N ASP A 79 1.84 16.63 3.64
CA ASP A 79 1.26 16.56 4.97
C ASP A 79 1.93 17.61 5.88
N PRO A 80 1.20 18.59 6.42
CA PRO A 80 1.80 19.65 7.24
C PRO A 80 2.31 19.16 8.60
N ARG A 81 1.96 17.93 9.02
CA ARG A 81 2.44 17.31 10.27
C ARG A 81 3.85 16.76 10.13
N VAL A 82 4.37 16.66 8.90
CA VAL A 82 5.66 16.07 8.59
C VAL A 82 6.55 17.15 7.94
N PRO A 83 7.82 17.31 8.36
CA PRO A 83 8.76 18.19 7.68
C PRO A 83 8.88 17.86 6.19
N VAL A 84 9.10 18.87 5.34
CA VAL A 84 9.15 18.67 3.88
C VAL A 84 10.27 17.70 3.49
N GLU A 85 11.39 17.76 4.18
CA GLU A 85 12.56 16.89 4.02
C GLU A 85 12.37 15.47 4.55
N ALA A 86 11.26 15.19 5.23
CA ALA A 86 10.92 13.89 5.84
C ALA A 86 9.79 13.16 5.11
N GLN A 87 9.31 13.69 3.97
CA GLN A 87 8.32 13.06 3.10
C GLN A 87 8.69 13.26 1.63
N THR A 88 8.16 12.43 0.75
CA THR A 88 8.23 12.67 -0.69
C THR A 88 7.33 13.85 -1.04
N GLY A 89 7.72 14.60 -2.08
CA GLY A 89 6.92 15.69 -2.62
C GLY A 89 6.88 15.69 -4.15
N PRO A 90 6.30 16.73 -4.76
CA PRO A 90 6.14 16.85 -6.21
C PRO A 90 7.48 16.74 -6.98
N GLU A 91 8.60 17.11 -6.36
CA GLU A 91 9.92 17.06 -6.95
C GLU A 91 10.34 15.65 -7.39
N VAL A 92 9.89 14.60 -6.69
CA VAL A 92 10.19 13.21 -7.04
C VAL A 92 9.47 12.78 -8.33
N TYR A 93 8.34 13.40 -8.66
CA TYR A 93 7.49 12.99 -9.79
C TYR A 93 7.61 13.94 -11.00
N ALA A 94 8.40 15.01 -10.86
CA ALA A 94 8.47 16.04 -11.88
C ALA A 94 9.35 15.63 -13.08
N ARG A 95 8.77 15.59 -14.29
CA ARG A 95 9.48 15.37 -15.57
C ARG A 95 10.23 14.03 -15.62
N ASN A 96 9.57 12.97 -15.17
CA ASN A 96 10.03 11.59 -15.28
C ASN A 96 8.81 10.67 -15.47
N ASP A 97 9.07 9.37 -15.64
CA ASP A 97 8.02 8.35 -15.79
C ASP A 97 7.63 7.70 -14.46
N LEU A 98 7.76 8.42 -13.34
CA LEU A 98 7.28 7.99 -12.02
C LEU A 98 5.93 8.64 -11.72
N ASP A 99 4.94 7.79 -11.46
CA ASP A 99 3.64 8.18 -10.97
C ASP A 99 3.60 8.25 -9.45
N ARG A 100 2.65 9.07 -8.97
CA ARG A 100 2.21 9.18 -7.58
C ARG A 100 1.32 7.97 -7.24
N GLY A 101 1.95 6.82 -7.06
CA GLY A 101 1.27 5.56 -6.75
C GLY A 101 0.65 5.60 -5.36
N HIS A 102 -0.67 5.52 -5.27
CA HIS A 102 -1.39 5.47 -4.00
C HIS A 102 -1.06 4.16 -3.27
N LEU A 103 -0.80 4.25 -1.96
CA LEU A 103 -0.62 3.08 -1.09
C LEU A 103 -1.96 2.64 -0.50
N THR A 104 -2.64 3.52 0.24
CA THR A 104 -4.09 3.40 0.42
C THR A 104 -4.74 3.87 -0.87
N ARG A 105 -5.34 2.95 -1.60
CA ARG A 105 -6.02 3.23 -2.86
C ARG A 105 -7.15 4.22 -2.62
N ARG A 106 -7.28 5.21 -3.51
CA ARG A 106 -8.25 6.31 -3.41
C ARG A 106 -9.66 5.89 -2.98
N ARG A 107 -10.19 4.80 -3.53
CA ARG A 107 -11.59 4.37 -3.32
C ARG A 107 -11.81 3.58 -2.02
N ASP A 108 -10.76 2.99 -1.46
CA ASP A 108 -10.88 2.08 -0.31
C ASP A 108 -11.46 2.76 0.94
N PRO A 109 -11.03 3.98 1.32
CA PRO A 109 -11.59 4.67 2.49
C PRO A 109 -12.85 5.50 2.19
N VAL A 110 -13.35 5.50 0.94
CA VAL A 110 -14.42 6.41 0.50
C VAL A 110 -15.79 5.76 0.69
N TRP A 111 -16.26 5.77 1.93
CA TRP A 111 -17.53 5.18 2.35
C TRP A 111 -18.17 5.98 3.50
N GLY A 112 -19.43 5.68 3.81
CA GLY A 112 -20.18 6.32 4.90
C GLY A 112 -20.90 7.62 4.49
N GLU A 113 -21.00 8.57 5.42
CA GLU A 113 -21.63 9.87 5.13
C GLU A 113 -20.84 10.62 4.05
N ARG A 114 -21.54 11.29 3.13
CA ARG A 114 -20.91 11.95 1.97
C ARG A 114 -19.78 12.90 2.34
N ALA A 115 -19.95 13.73 3.38
CA ALA A 115 -18.90 14.66 3.82
C ALA A 115 -17.65 13.93 4.35
N VAL A 116 -17.84 12.79 5.02
CA VAL A 116 -16.74 11.94 5.51
C VAL A 116 -16.03 11.27 4.33
N ALA A 117 -16.79 10.73 3.38
CA ALA A 117 -16.25 10.14 2.16
C ALA A 117 -15.48 11.16 1.29
N GLU A 118 -15.98 12.39 1.18
CA GLU A 118 -15.30 13.50 0.49
C GLU A 118 -13.98 13.86 1.18
N GLN A 119 -13.95 13.91 2.52
CA GLN A 119 -12.72 14.10 3.27
C GLN A 119 -11.74 12.94 3.06
N ALA A 120 -12.20 11.69 3.15
CA ALA A 120 -11.36 10.51 2.91
C ALA A 120 -10.75 10.52 1.50
N ASN A 121 -11.52 10.93 0.49
CA ASN A 121 -11.03 11.06 -0.88
C ASN A 121 -9.94 12.13 -0.99
N VAL A 122 -10.06 13.28 -0.30
CA VAL A 122 -8.99 14.29 -0.27
C VAL A 122 -7.76 13.75 0.46
N ASP A 123 -7.95 13.10 1.61
CA ASP A 123 -6.87 12.55 2.44
C ASP A 123 -5.97 11.58 1.65
N THR A 124 -6.52 10.80 0.71
CA THR A 124 -5.72 9.85 -0.08
C THR A 124 -4.69 10.52 -1.01
N PHE A 125 -4.84 11.81 -1.32
CA PHE A 125 -3.91 12.60 -2.13
C PHE A 125 -2.76 13.23 -1.31
N SER A 126 -2.62 12.89 -0.02
CA SER A 126 -1.43 13.30 0.74
C SER A 126 -0.20 12.53 0.25
N TYR A 127 0.93 13.21 0.04
CA TYR A 127 2.16 12.56 -0.45
C TYR A 127 2.71 11.48 0.48
N VAL A 128 2.42 11.54 1.78
CA VAL A 128 2.80 10.47 2.73
C VAL A 128 2.05 9.16 2.46
N ASN A 129 0.93 9.20 1.73
CA ASN A 129 0.19 8.04 1.23
C ASN A 129 0.65 7.61 -0.19
N ALA A 130 1.67 8.25 -0.76
CA ALA A 130 2.20 7.91 -2.08
C ALA A 130 3.59 7.30 -2.02
N ALA A 131 3.88 6.48 -3.02
CA ALA A 131 5.22 6.03 -3.32
C ALA A 131 5.51 6.13 -4.83
N PRO A 132 6.76 6.38 -5.23
CA PRO A 132 7.13 6.42 -6.64
C PRO A 132 6.98 5.05 -7.29
N GLN A 133 6.12 5.02 -8.29
CA GLN A 133 5.84 3.83 -9.07
C GLN A 133 6.08 4.16 -10.54
N ALA A 134 6.81 3.33 -11.28
CA ALA A 134 6.94 3.49 -12.72
C ALA A 134 5.53 3.57 -13.36
N ALA A 135 5.32 4.48 -14.31
CA ALA A 135 3.98 4.74 -14.87
C ALA A 135 3.32 3.46 -15.40
N LEU A 136 4.10 2.59 -16.06
CA LEU A 136 3.63 1.28 -16.53
C LEU A 136 3.23 0.33 -15.39
N PHE A 137 3.90 0.42 -14.24
CA PHE A 137 3.55 -0.34 -13.05
C PHE A 137 2.26 0.20 -12.39
N ASN A 138 2.14 1.51 -12.23
CA ASN A 138 1.02 2.15 -11.55
C ASN A 138 -0.27 2.14 -12.38
N GLN A 139 -0.17 2.37 -13.69
CA GLN A 139 -1.32 2.47 -14.62
C GLN A 139 -1.66 1.12 -15.28
N GLY A 140 -0.82 0.10 -15.09
CA GLY A 140 -1.01 -1.21 -15.69
C GLY A 140 -2.27 -1.91 -15.16
N GLU A 141 -3.26 -2.12 -16.04
CA GLU A 141 -4.44 -2.95 -15.77
C GLU A 141 -4.09 -4.42 -15.54
N LEU A 142 -2.91 -4.85 -16.01
CA LEU A 142 -2.39 -6.19 -15.85
C LEU A 142 -1.86 -6.36 -14.41
N LEU A 143 -2.80 -6.70 -13.52
CA LEU A 143 -2.62 -7.35 -12.21
C LEU A 143 -2.71 -6.46 -10.97
N TRP A 144 -2.06 -5.29 -10.89
CA TRP A 144 -2.17 -4.44 -9.69
C TRP A 144 -3.54 -3.76 -9.60
N SER A 145 -3.92 -2.99 -10.62
CA SER A 145 -5.28 -2.42 -10.69
C SER A 145 -6.32 -3.53 -10.75
N GLY A 146 -6.05 -4.63 -11.47
CA GLY A 146 -6.98 -5.77 -11.54
C GLY A 146 -7.21 -6.47 -10.19
N LEU A 147 -6.18 -6.59 -9.35
CA LEU A 147 -6.30 -7.11 -7.98
C LEU A 147 -7.06 -6.12 -7.08
N GLU A 148 -6.73 -4.83 -7.18
CA GLU A 148 -7.43 -3.77 -6.44
C GLU A 148 -8.92 -3.69 -6.79
N ASP A 149 -9.25 -3.77 -8.07
CA ASP A 149 -10.63 -3.81 -8.55
C ASP A 149 -11.32 -5.09 -8.12
N TYR A 150 -10.64 -6.24 -8.14
CA TYR A 150 -11.18 -7.49 -7.62
C TYR A 150 -11.52 -7.38 -6.12
N VAL A 151 -10.62 -6.85 -5.30
CA VAL A 151 -10.83 -6.66 -3.85
C VAL A 151 -11.98 -5.69 -3.58
N LEU A 152 -12.01 -4.53 -4.25
CA LEU A 152 -13.07 -3.54 -4.06
C LEU A 152 -14.42 -4.05 -4.55
N GLU A 153 -14.48 -4.66 -5.74
CA GLU A 153 -15.72 -5.18 -6.31
C GLU A 153 -16.26 -6.35 -5.51
N HIS A 154 -15.38 -7.21 -4.96
CA HIS A 154 -15.76 -8.24 -4.02
C HIS A 154 -16.39 -7.63 -2.77
N ALA A 155 -15.73 -6.65 -2.13
CA ALA A 155 -16.31 -5.96 -0.98
C ALA A 155 -17.67 -5.33 -1.29
N ARG A 156 -17.80 -4.63 -2.42
CA ARG A 156 -19.05 -3.99 -2.87
C ARG A 156 -20.16 -5.01 -3.09
N THR A 157 -19.88 -6.06 -3.86
CA THR A 157 -20.86 -7.07 -4.28
C THR A 157 -21.45 -7.79 -3.06
N TYR A 158 -20.62 -8.09 -2.06
CA TYR A 158 -21.02 -8.87 -0.89
C TYR A 158 -21.23 -8.03 0.37
N ALA A 159 -21.20 -6.69 0.25
CA ALA A 159 -21.27 -5.77 1.39
C ALA A 159 -20.26 -6.12 2.50
N GLN A 160 -19.09 -6.63 2.11
CA GLN A 160 -18.08 -7.15 3.03
C GLN A 160 -17.19 -6.02 3.54
N ARG A 161 -16.86 -6.07 4.83
CA ARG A 161 -15.82 -5.24 5.43
C ARG A 161 -14.45 -5.85 5.20
N LEU A 162 -13.53 -5.05 4.69
CA LEU A 162 -12.14 -5.43 4.50
C LEU A 162 -11.20 -4.48 5.24
N THR A 163 -10.08 -5.01 5.68
CA THR A 163 -8.90 -4.21 6.03
C THR A 163 -7.83 -4.48 4.99
N VAL A 164 -7.31 -3.42 4.36
CA VAL A 164 -6.27 -3.50 3.34
C VAL A 164 -5.02 -2.80 3.87
N LEU A 165 -3.91 -3.55 3.92
CA LEU A 165 -2.60 -3.01 4.24
C LEU A 165 -1.77 -2.95 2.97
N THR A 166 -1.04 -1.86 2.75
CA THR A 166 -0.19 -1.69 1.56
C THR A 166 0.99 -0.79 1.86
N ALA A 167 2.17 -1.21 1.41
CA ALA A 167 3.36 -0.37 1.46
C ALA A 167 4.42 -0.85 0.47
N PRO A 168 5.48 -0.06 0.24
CA PRO A 168 6.69 -0.54 -0.40
C PRO A 168 7.44 -1.56 0.48
N VAL A 169 8.27 -2.38 -0.15
CA VAL A 169 9.33 -3.12 0.52
C VAL A 169 10.58 -2.25 0.47
N PHE A 170 11.11 -1.88 1.63
CA PHE A 170 12.37 -1.15 1.72
C PHE A 170 13.55 -2.10 1.51
N GLY A 171 14.24 -1.90 0.38
CA GLY A 171 15.49 -2.57 0.02
C GLY A 171 16.72 -1.70 0.26
N ASP A 172 17.86 -2.35 0.51
CA ASP A 172 19.15 -1.65 0.63
C ASP A 172 19.69 -1.20 -0.73
N ASP A 173 19.24 -1.84 -1.81
CA ASP A 173 19.56 -1.60 -3.21
C ASP A 173 18.54 -0.72 -3.94
N ASP A 174 17.59 -0.14 -3.21
CA ASP A 174 16.65 0.85 -3.75
C ASP A 174 17.44 2.07 -4.28
N PRO A 175 17.32 2.42 -5.58
CA PRO A 175 18.13 3.48 -6.18
C PRO A 175 17.83 4.84 -5.55
N PRO A 176 18.86 5.62 -5.18
CA PRO A 176 18.68 6.97 -4.69
C PRO A 176 18.16 7.87 -5.82
N TYR A 177 17.13 8.66 -5.54
CA TYR A 177 16.56 9.60 -6.49
C TYR A 177 15.95 10.79 -5.75
N ARG A 178 16.43 12.00 -6.08
CA ARG A 178 15.90 13.28 -5.56
C ARG A 178 15.65 13.31 -4.05
N GLY A 179 16.57 12.74 -3.28
CA GLY A 179 16.53 12.74 -1.81
C GLY A 179 15.71 11.62 -1.17
N THR A 180 15.12 10.71 -1.95
CA THR A 180 14.54 9.44 -1.46
C THR A 180 15.24 8.25 -2.11
N ARG A 181 14.81 7.02 -1.79
CA ARG A 181 15.23 5.77 -2.44
C ARG A 181 14.00 5.10 -3.02
N ILE A 182 13.98 4.90 -4.34
CA ILE A 182 12.81 4.38 -5.06
C ILE A 182 12.64 2.89 -4.76
N PRO A 183 11.54 2.47 -4.13
CA PRO A 183 11.34 1.06 -3.80
C PRO A 183 11.23 0.20 -5.06
N ARG A 184 11.94 -0.92 -5.11
CA ARG A 184 11.78 -1.89 -6.23
C ARG A 184 10.53 -2.75 -6.13
N ARG A 185 10.00 -2.93 -4.92
CA ARG A 185 8.89 -3.85 -4.64
C ARG A 185 7.84 -3.21 -3.75
N PHE A 186 6.63 -3.74 -3.85
CA PHE A 186 5.49 -3.39 -3.01
C PHE A 186 4.83 -4.66 -2.48
N TRP A 187 4.11 -4.52 -1.39
CA TRP A 187 3.31 -5.59 -0.82
C TRP A 187 1.91 -5.09 -0.49
N LYS A 188 0.97 -6.03 -0.48
CA LYS A 188 -0.43 -5.80 -0.10
C LYS A 188 -0.95 -6.99 0.67
N ILE A 189 -1.74 -6.75 1.72
CA ILE A 189 -2.48 -7.78 2.43
C ILE A 189 -3.93 -7.32 2.52
N ALA A 190 -4.85 -8.17 2.06
CA ALA A 190 -6.27 -7.99 2.30
C ALA A 190 -6.71 -8.95 3.41
N ALA A 191 -7.43 -8.44 4.41
CA ALA A 191 -7.96 -9.19 5.53
C ALA A 191 -9.46 -8.97 5.69
N TRP A 192 -10.17 -10.00 6.12
CA TRP A 192 -11.62 -9.98 6.32
C TRP A 192 -12.05 -10.89 7.47
N ASN A 193 -13.30 -10.75 7.89
CA ASN A 193 -13.97 -11.73 8.73
C ASN A 193 -14.62 -12.80 7.85
N ASP A 194 -14.17 -14.04 7.96
CA ASP A 194 -14.71 -15.23 7.29
C ASP A 194 -15.68 -16.03 8.19
N GLY A 195 -15.85 -15.60 9.44
CA GLY A 195 -16.80 -16.14 10.41
C GLY A 195 -18.12 -15.35 10.48
N ASP A 196 -18.97 -15.74 11.42
CA ASP A 196 -20.19 -15.00 11.74
C ASP A 196 -19.87 -13.74 12.58
N PRO A 197 -20.68 -12.66 12.55
CA PRO A 197 -20.46 -11.49 13.40
C PRO A 197 -20.37 -11.78 14.91
N THR A 198 -20.93 -12.89 15.39
CA THR A 198 -20.89 -13.33 16.80
C THR A 198 -19.71 -14.25 17.12
N ASP A 199 -19.06 -14.81 16.11
CA ASP A 199 -17.87 -15.67 16.22
C ASP A 199 -16.90 -15.36 15.05
N PRO A 200 -16.22 -14.20 15.08
CA PRO A 200 -15.44 -13.72 13.96
C PRO A 200 -14.17 -14.54 13.77
N VAL A 201 -13.88 -14.91 12.52
CA VAL A 201 -12.68 -15.64 12.13
C VAL A 201 -11.88 -14.79 11.16
N LEU A 202 -10.70 -14.32 11.59
CA LEU A 202 -9.83 -13.54 10.72
C LEU A 202 -9.32 -14.41 9.57
N ALA A 203 -9.36 -13.86 8.36
CA ALA A 203 -8.76 -14.44 7.17
C ALA A 203 -7.94 -13.37 6.46
N ALA A 204 -6.86 -13.78 5.79
CA ALA A 204 -5.97 -12.88 5.06
C ALA A 204 -5.41 -13.52 3.79
N THR A 205 -5.00 -12.68 2.84
CA THR A 205 -4.23 -13.08 1.66
C THR A 205 -3.18 -12.02 1.33
N GLY A 206 -1.97 -12.45 1.00
CA GLY A 206 -0.81 -11.59 0.77
C GLY A 206 -0.35 -11.55 -0.69
N TYR A 207 0.15 -10.39 -1.10
CA TYR A 207 0.66 -10.15 -2.45
C TYR A 207 1.97 -9.36 -2.43
N VAL A 208 2.86 -9.67 -3.38
CA VAL A 208 4.08 -8.91 -3.67
C VAL A 208 4.11 -8.54 -5.14
N LEU A 209 4.54 -7.32 -5.42
CA LEU A 209 4.70 -6.79 -6.76
C LEU A 209 6.10 -6.25 -6.94
N ASP A 210 6.67 -6.47 -8.11
CA ASP A 210 8.01 -6.06 -8.47
C ASP A 210 7.96 -5.11 -9.68
N GLN A 211 8.56 -3.92 -9.52
CA GLN A 211 8.71 -2.91 -10.57
C GLN A 211 10.16 -2.75 -11.07
N SER A 212 11.08 -3.64 -10.67
CA SER A 212 12.51 -3.52 -10.96
C SER A 212 12.80 -3.34 -12.44
N ALA A 213 12.19 -4.18 -13.30
CA ALA A 213 12.41 -4.13 -14.74
C ALA A 213 11.94 -2.81 -15.36
N GLN A 214 10.90 -2.19 -14.80
CA GLN A 214 10.37 -0.90 -15.23
C GLN A 214 11.26 0.24 -14.73
N LEU A 215 11.75 0.16 -13.49
CA LEU A 215 12.69 1.14 -12.95
C LEU A 215 14.01 1.14 -13.70
N ASP A 216 14.54 -0.03 -14.08
CA ASP A 216 15.77 -0.13 -14.86
C ASP A 216 15.63 0.50 -16.28
N ALA A 217 14.39 0.71 -16.75
CA ALA A 217 14.09 1.42 -17.99
C ALA A 217 13.90 2.94 -17.81
N ILE A 218 13.79 3.42 -16.57
CA ILE A 218 13.71 4.86 -16.25
C ILE A 218 15.12 5.35 -15.92
N ASP A 219 15.53 6.47 -16.54
CA ASP A 219 16.78 7.13 -16.18
C ASP A 219 16.64 7.85 -14.83
N LEU A 220 17.12 7.19 -13.76
CA LEU A 220 17.17 7.73 -12.41
C LEU A 220 18.48 8.45 -12.10
N SER A 221 19.34 8.76 -13.10
CA SER A 221 20.69 9.29 -12.87
C SER A 221 20.85 10.83 -12.93
N ASP A 222 19.87 11.61 -13.43
CA ASP A 222 19.84 13.09 -13.65
C ASP A 222 21.09 13.69 -14.36
N PRO A 223 21.00 14.48 -15.47
CA PRO A 223 19.91 15.37 -15.89
C PRO A 223 19.29 15.00 -17.28
N PRO A 224 18.23 15.70 -17.74
CA PRO A 224 17.08 15.10 -18.42
C PRO A 224 17.27 14.84 -19.91
N GLY A 225 16.76 13.69 -20.35
CA GLY A 225 16.34 13.46 -21.73
C GLY A 225 15.06 12.65 -21.70
N ALA A 226 13.94 13.24 -22.13
CA ALA A 226 12.71 12.49 -22.33
C ALA A 226 12.97 11.38 -23.36
N THR A 227 13.04 10.12 -22.90
CA THR A 227 13.06 8.97 -23.79
C THR A 227 11.66 8.75 -24.32
N THR A 228 11.42 9.13 -25.58
CA THR A 228 10.14 8.96 -26.29
C THR A 228 9.91 7.53 -26.80
N ALA A 229 10.64 6.55 -26.29
CA ALA A 229 10.50 5.15 -26.68
C ALA A 229 9.67 4.42 -25.63
N ALA A 230 8.49 3.95 -26.01
CA ALA A 230 7.74 3.01 -25.19
C ALA A 230 8.63 1.78 -24.95
N PRO A 231 8.94 1.42 -23.69
CA PRO A 231 9.73 0.23 -23.44
C PRO A 231 8.95 -1.00 -23.92
N THR A 232 9.68 -1.98 -24.46
CA THR A 232 9.15 -3.32 -24.73
C THR A 232 8.44 -3.83 -23.48
N LEU A 233 7.21 -4.34 -23.63
CA LEU A 233 6.40 -4.87 -22.53
C LEU A 233 7.19 -5.91 -21.71
N GLY A 234 7.81 -5.47 -20.62
CA GLY A 234 8.37 -6.32 -19.59
C GLY A 234 7.24 -6.93 -18.78
N ALA A 235 7.34 -8.24 -18.50
CA ALA A 235 6.27 -8.95 -17.83
C ALA A 235 6.17 -8.51 -16.37
N TYR A 236 5.05 -7.89 -15.97
CA TYR A 236 4.77 -7.59 -14.56
C TYR A 236 4.77 -8.89 -13.74
N LEU A 237 5.27 -8.77 -12.52
CA LEU A 237 5.37 -9.89 -11.60
C LEU A 237 4.54 -9.55 -10.36
N THR A 238 3.24 -9.77 -10.45
CA THR A 238 2.37 -9.86 -9.27
C THR A 238 2.38 -11.29 -8.79
N TYR A 239 2.62 -11.46 -7.51
CA TYR A 239 2.65 -12.76 -6.85
C TYR A 239 1.64 -12.77 -5.73
N GLN A 240 0.88 -13.86 -5.62
CA GLN A 240 0.34 -14.23 -4.33
C GLN A 240 1.44 -14.92 -3.54
N VAL A 241 1.62 -14.50 -2.29
CA VAL A 241 2.69 -14.96 -1.41
C VAL A 241 2.12 -15.26 -0.03
N PRO A 242 2.71 -16.21 0.71
CA PRO A 242 2.43 -16.34 2.13
C PRO A 242 2.71 -15.04 2.88
N VAL A 243 1.84 -14.62 3.78
CA VAL A 243 1.97 -13.40 4.58
C VAL A 243 3.25 -13.39 5.40
N VAL A 244 3.74 -14.55 5.84
CA VAL A 244 5.03 -14.65 6.54
C VAL A 244 6.21 -14.25 5.64
N ASP A 245 6.11 -14.40 4.32
CA ASP A 245 7.14 -13.91 3.40
C ASP A 245 7.16 -12.39 3.36
N ILE A 246 5.99 -11.75 3.46
CA ILE A 246 5.89 -10.29 3.61
C ILE A 246 6.50 -9.86 4.94
N ALA A 247 6.22 -10.59 6.04
CA ALA A 247 6.81 -10.32 7.35
C ALA A 247 8.35 -10.41 7.29
N THR A 248 8.88 -11.45 6.64
CA THR A 248 10.31 -11.61 6.37
C THR A 248 10.90 -10.48 5.53
N LEU A 249 10.21 -10.09 4.46
CA LEU A 249 10.66 -9.07 3.52
C LEU A 249 10.63 -7.66 4.10
N THR A 250 9.83 -7.41 5.14
CA THR A 250 9.61 -6.06 5.67
C THR A 250 10.16 -5.91 7.09
N GLY A 251 10.29 -7.01 7.84
CA GLY A 251 10.56 -7.01 9.26
C GLY A 251 9.37 -6.56 10.13
N LEU A 252 8.19 -6.39 9.53
CA LEU A 252 6.98 -6.02 10.25
C LEU A 252 6.46 -7.18 11.11
N ASP A 253 5.92 -6.86 12.28
CA ASP A 253 5.15 -7.82 13.07
C ASP A 253 3.74 -7.96 12.48
N LEU A 254 3.58 -9.00 11.66
CA LEU A 254 2.33 -9.37 10.99
C LEU A 254 1.70 -10.63 11.62
N ALA A 255 2.03 -10.97 12.87
CA ALA A 255 1.63 -12.25 13.48
C ALA A 255 0.13 -12.59 13.35
N PRO A 256 -0.83 -11.65 13.57
CA PRO A 256 -2.25 -11.95 13.39
C PRO A 256 -2.60 -12.31 11.94
N LEU A 257 -1.99 -11.64 10.97
CA LEU A 257 -2.23 -11.88 9.54
C LEU A 257 -1.56 -13.15 9.05
N VAL A 258 -0.39 -13.50 9.59
CA VAL A 258 0.27 -14.80 9.33
C VAL A 258 -0.59 -15.96 9.84
N ALA A 259 -1.17 -15.83 11.04
CA ALA A 259 -2.05 -16.86 11.59
C ALA A 259 -3.36 -17.03 10.81
N ALA A 260 -3.82 -15.96 10.15
CA ALA A 260 -5.05 -15.90 9.37
C ALA A 260 -4.86 -16.18 7.87
N ASP A 261 -3.62 -16.43 7.43
CA ASP A 261 -3.26 -16.52 6.02
C ASP A 261 -3.92 -17.71 5.32
N ARG A 262 -4.56 -17.44 4.20
CA ARG A 262 -5.21 -18.42 3.33
C ARG A 262 -4.24 -19.10 2.36
N LEU A 263 -3.03 -18.59 2.21
CA LEU A 263 -1.95 -19.24 1.47
C LEU A 263 -0.86 -19.76 2.42
N PRO A 264 -1.00 -20.99 2.98
CA PRO A 264 -0.02 -21.50 3.92
C PRO A 264 1.34 -21.72 3.27
N VAL A 265 2.42 -21.42 4.01
CA VAL A 265 3.77 -21.85 3.63
C VAL A 265 3.82 -23.39 3.57
N PRO A 266 4.51 -23.99 2.58
CA PRO A 266 4.79 -25.42 2.62
C PRO A 266 5.37 -25.83 3.97
N THR A 267 4.80 -26.85 4.62
CA THR A 267 5.24 -27.36 5.94
C THR A 267 6.71 -27.81 5.97
N THR A 268 7.35 -27.93 4.82
CA THR A 268 8.76 -28.27 4.64
C THR A 268 9.71 -27.07 4.68
N ALA A 269 9.21 -25.83 4.70
CA ALA A 269 10.04 -24.64 4.74
C ALA A 269 10.74 -24.50 6.10
N THR A 270 12.05 -24.29 6.08
CA THR A 270 12.84 -24.06 7.29
C THR A 270 12.93 -22.57 7.61
N PRO A 271 13.25 -22.17 8.87
CA PRO A 271 13.53 -20.77 9.19
C PRO A 271 14.63 -20.12 8.33
N ALA A 272 15.54 -20.91 7.73
CA ALA A 272 16.54 -20.40 6.79
C ALA A 272 15.92 -20.02 5.42
N ASP A 273 14.89 -20.76 4.98
CA ASP A 273 14.14 -20.50 3.75
C ASP A 273 13.18 -19.30 3.87
N LEU A 274 12.95 -18.84 5.10
CA LEU A 274 12.15 -17.67 5.45
C LEU A 274 13.02 -16.44 5.76
N ARG A 275 14.30 -16.41 5.39
CA ARG A 275 15.14 -15.21 5.57
C ARG A 275 15.12 -14.33 4.33
N ARG A 276 15.22 -13.01 4.51
CA ARG A 276 15.42 -12.07 3.42
C ARG A 276 16.66 -12.49 2.61
N GLY A 277 16.52 -12.59 1.28
CA GLY A 277 17.58 -13.01 0.38
C GLY A 277 17.82 -14.52 0.31
N ALA A 278 16.98 -15.36 0.95
CA ALA A 278 17.07 -16.80 0.79
C ALA A 278 16.75 -17.21 -0.66
N PRO A 279 17.55 -18.10 -1.30
CA PRO A 279 17.34 -18.50 -2.70
C PRO A 279 15.97 -19.12 -2.99
N GLY A 280 15.30 -19.66 -1.96
CA GLY A 280 13.99 -20.32 -2.07
C GLY A 280 12.78 -19.46 -1.67
N LEU A 281 12.97 -18.18 -1.33
CA LEU A 281 11.87 -17.29 -0.93
C LEU A 281 10.90 -17.07 -2.09
N GLU A 282 11.43 -16.69 -3.25
CA GLU A 282 10.62 -16.35 -4.43
C GLU A 282 10.15 -17.58 -5.21
N THR A 283 10.81 -18.74 -5.03
CA THR A 283 10.48 -19.97 -5.78
C THR A 283 9.16 -20.61 -5.37
N ARG A 284 8.63 -20.25 -4.19
CA ARG A 284 7.31 -20.71 -3.69
C ARG A 284 6.16 -19.75 -4.01
N TRP A 285 6.45 -18.59 -4.61
CA TRP A 285 5.42 -17.60 -4.92
C TRP A 285 4.59 -18.00 -6.13
N THR A 286 3.29 -17.77 -6.05
CA THR A 286 2.39 -18.04 -7.18
C THR A 286 2.28 -16.79 -8.03
N ARG A 287 2.91 -16.81 -9.22
CA ARG A 287 2.75 -15.72 -10.19
C ARG A 287 1.30 -15.65 -10.65
N LEU A 288 0.72 -14.46 -10.54
CA LEU A 288 -0.61 -14.17 -11.03
C LEU A 288 -0.53 -13.65 -12.46
N THR A 289 -1.44 -14.09 -13.31
CA THR A 289 -1.68 -13.58 -14.67
C THR A 289 -3.11 -13.06 -14.85
N ARG A 290 -3.98 -13.30 -13.87
CA ARG A 290 -5.36 -12.80 -13.76
C ARG A 290 -5.88 -13.01 -12.32
N ALA A 291 -6.97 -12.33 -11.96
CA ALA A 291 -7.57 -12.44 -10.61
C ALA A 291 -7.97 -13.89 -10.24
N SER A 292 -8.41 -14.71 -11.19
CA SER A 292 -8.79 -16.11 -10.94
C SER A 292 -7.61 -17.03 -10.60
N ASP A 293 -6.37 -16.54 -10.66
CA ASP A 293 -5.19 -17.33 -10.27
C ASP A 293 -4.97 -17.31 -8.74
N VAL A 294 -5.65 -16.42 -8.01
CA VAL A 294 -5.61 -16.32 -6.53
C VAL A 294 -6.18 -17.60 -5.91
N ARG A 295 -5.48 -18.14 -4.91
CA ARG A 295 -5.87 -19.33 -4.16
C ARG A 295 -6.15 -18.94 -2.71
N LEU A 296 -7.33 -19.29 -2.20
CA LEU A 296 -7.76 -19.01 -0.83
C LEU A 296 -8.08 -20.30 -0.08
#